data_AF-A0A2S4PT83-F1
#
_entry.id   AF-A0A2S4PT83-F1
#
_cell.length_a   1.000
_cell.length_b   1.000
_cell.length_c   1.000
_cell.angle_alpha   90.00
_cell.angle_beta   90.00
_cell.angle_gamma   90.00
#
_symmetry.space_group_name_H-M   'P 1'
#
loop_
_entity.id
_entity.type
_entity.pdbx_description
1 polymer ?
#
loop_
_entity_poly.entity_id
_entity_poly.type
_entity_poly.pdbx_seq_one_letter_code
_entity_poly.pdbx_strand_id
1 'polypeptide(L)'
;MTQLTGLLFVLAGAFTYSADAHSLFTNLYVNNVNQGDGTCVRIPQNPSTATYPVVDLQDNAMVCGFDGTTPVKRVCSVPKASQLGFEYRLFPDGSSAGSVEPSHKGPCSVYMKAVPSASEASGEGEGWFKIWDEGYDSNAGKWCSDKVIENNGILNVNLPPDLAGGNYLVRSELLALQEADKSPPQPQFYVGCAQIFLDSDERSGPKPESVVSIPGHVQISDPSVRFNIYMPKWPYSMPGPVSYKGGIPTAQSIASKDHIQGLLPAKTVAVNGNWWGTEQESYDSEGGCWNASSNCYNQLKTCYDSATATGSKGCKAYEKKCATMQSGCRSGNYNGPPNKGQILTEGVRGNIKSLDSLESSMS
;
A
#
# COMPACT_ATOMS: atom_id res chain seq x y z
N MET A 1 46.12 -7.04 -58.21
CA MET A 1 45.61 -6.02 -57.28
C MET A 1 44.11 -5.94 -57.48
N THR A 2 43.34 -6.64 -56.66
CA THR A 2 41.88 -6.62 -56.67
C THR A 2 41.45 -6.53 -55.22
N GLN A 3 40.99 -5.35 -54.81
CA GLN A 3 40.46 -5.09 -53.47
C GLN A 3 39.06 -5.69 -53.36
N LEU A 4 38.84 -6.54 -52.35
CA LEU A 4 37.51 -6.90 -51.88
C LEU A 4 37.11 -5.90 -50.79
N THR A 5 36.13 -5.06 -51.09
CA THR A 5 35.41 -4.23 -50.13
C THR A 5 34.37 -5.10 -49.41
N GLY A 6 34.61 -5.39 -48.13
CA GLY A 6 33.63 -6.01 -47.24
C GLY A 6 32.69 -4.95 -46.66
N LEU A 7 31.40 -5.03 -46.98
CA LEU A 7 30.34 -4.30 -46.25
C LEU A 7 30.09 -5.01 -44.91
N LEU A 8 30.46 -4.40 -43.79
CA LEU A 8 29.93 -4.77 -42.48
C LEU A 8 28.53 -4.16 -42.33
N PHE A 9 27.49 -5.01 -42.34
CA PHE A 9 26.18 -4.64 -41.82
C PHE A 9 26.24 -4.69 -40.28
N VAL A 10 26.24 -3.51 -39.64
CA VAL A 10 25.97 -3.40 -38.20
C VAL A 10 24.45 -3.49 -38.02
N LEU A 11 23.95 -4.66 -37.61
CA LEU A 11 22.58 -4.77 -37.08
C LEU A 11 22.53 -4.04 -35.74
N ALA A 12 21.99 -2.82 -35.72
CA ALA A 12 21.54 -2.18 -34.50
C ALA A 12 20.28 -2.93 -34.03
N GLY A 13 20.45 -3.83 -33.04
CA GLY A 13 19.32 -4.45 -32.35
C GLY A 13 18.51 -3.37 -31.65
N ALA A 14 17.28 -3.14 -32.10
CA ALA A 14 16.31 -2.37 -31.33
C ALA A 14 16.02 -3.15 -30.05
N PHE A 15 16.60 -2.71 -28.93
CA PHE A 15 16.14 -3.12 -27.61
C PHE A 15 14.73 -2.55 -27.44
N THR A 16 13.72 -3.38 -27.70
CA THR A 16 12.37 -3.11 -27.23
C THR A 16 12.41 -3.20 -25.71
N TYR A 17 12.47 -2.05 -25.03
CA TYR A 17 12.09 -1.99 -23.64
C TYR A 17 10.62 -2.40 -23.60
N SER A 18 10.33 -3.63 -23.16
CA SER A 18 9.01 -3.96 -22.66
C SER A 18 8.83 -3.10 -21.42
N ALA A 19 8.24 -1.90 -21.58
CA ALA A 19 7.80 -1.12 -20.45
C ALA A 19 6.72 -1.96 -19.76
N ASP A 20 7.05 -2.46 -18.57
CA ASP A 20 6.09 -3.14 -17.72
C ASP A 20 5.02 -2.09 -17.35
N ALA A 21 3.87 -2.13 -18.04
CA ALA A 21 2.84 -1.09 -17.98
C ALA A 21 1.95 -1.19 -16.72
N HIS A 22 2.35 -2.04 -15.79
CA HIS A 22 1.56 -2.52 -14.67
C HIS A 22 1.84 -1.70 -13.39
N SER A 23 0.86 -1.60 -12.49
CA SER A 23 0.88 -0.65 -11.38
C SER A 23 0.61 -1.31 -10.03
N LEU A 24 1.14 -0.75 -8.95
CA LEU A 24 0.90 -1.24 -7.60
C LEU A 24 0.54 -0.10 -6.65
N PHE A 25 -0.47 -0.33 -5.79
CA PHE A 25 -0.74 0.53 -4.64
C PHE A 25 0.36 0.35 -3.59
N THR A 26 1.13 1.41 -3.32
CA THR A 26 2.37 1.36 -2.53
C THR A 26 2.31 2.14 -1.22
N ASN A 27 1.67 3.31 -1.21
CA ASN A 27 1.68 4.21 -0.05
C ASN A 27 0.29 4.72 0.28
N LEU A 28 -0.07 4.58 1.56
CA LEU A 28 -1.23 5.25 2.13
C LEU A 28 -0.87 6.69 2.55
N TYR A 29 -1.77 7.63 2.28
CA TYR A 29 -1.73 8.98 2.80
C TYR A 29 -2.94 9.19 3.71
N VAL A 30 -2.73 9.87 4.84
CA VAL A 30 -3.80 10.26 5.76
C VAL A 30 -3.77 11.79 5.88
N ASN A 31 -4.80 12.46 5.39
CA ASN A 31 -4.86 13.93 5.32
C ASN A 31 -3.61 14.54 4.67
N ASN A 32 -3.21 14.00 3.51
CA ASN A 32 -2.00 14.36 2.76
C ASN A 32 -0.66 14.05 3.45
N VAL A 33 -0.67 13.38 4.61
CA VAL A 33 0.56 12.89 5.26
C VAL A 33 0.88 11.49 4.76
N ASN A 34 1.99 11.35 4.01
CA ASN A 34 2.50 10.05 3.56
C ASN A 34 2.87 9.19 4.78
N GLN A 35 2.31 7.98 4.84
CA GLN A 35 2.59 7.03 5.93
C GLN A 35 3.92 6.27 5.75
N GLY A 36 4.52 6.35 4.57
CA GLY A 36 5.78 5.70 4.19
C GLY A 36 5.55 4.49 3.27
N ASP A 37 6.59 4.16 2.50
CA ASP A 37 6.56 3.07 1.52
C ASP A 37 6.13 1.74 2.17
N GLY A 38 5.06 1.14 1.66
CA GLY A 38 4.50 -0.13 2.13
C GLY A 38 3.97 -0.12 3.57
N THR A 39 3.96 1.03 4.24
CA THR A 39 3.60 1.12 5.66
C THR A 39 2.09 0.95 5.83
N CYS A 40 1.67 -0.04 6.62
CA CYS A 40 0.27 -0.44 6.78
C CYS A 40 -0.39 -0.98 5.50
N VAL A 41 0.37 -1.15 4.41
CA VAL A 41 -0.12 -1.69 3.14
C VAL A 41 0.40 -3.12 2.98
N ARG A 42 -0.45 -4.00 2.46
CA ARG A 42 -0.09 -5.40 2.16
C ARG A 42 0.56 -5.48 0.79
N ILE A 43 1.87 -5.25 0.76
CA ILE A 43 2.66 -5.24 -0.47
C ILE A 43 3.11 -6.68 -0.82
N PRO A 44 2.96 -7.13 -2.09
CA PRO A 44 3.49 -8.41 -2.55
C PRO A 44 5.00 -8.56 -2.26
N GLN A 45 5.42 -9.79 -1.96
CA GLN A 45 6.83 -10.06 -1.63
C GLN A 45 7.71 -10.09 -2.87
N ASN A 46 7.22 -10.68 -3.96
CA ASN A 46 8.00 -10.86 -5.19
C ASN A 46 7.95 -9.60 -6.07
N PRO A 47 9.04 -8.80 -6.19
CA PRO A 47 9.02 -7.57 -6.97
C PRO A 47 8.77 -7.79 -8.46
N SER A 48 9.17 -8.95 -9.00
CA SER A 48 9.06 -9.25 -10.43
C SER A 48 7.63 -9.48 -10.92
N THR A 49 6.69 -9.70 -10.00
CA THR A 49 5.27 -9.92 -10.31
C THR A 49 4.35 -9.00 -9.52
N ALA A 50 4.91 -8.11 -8.69
CA ALA A 50 4.14 -7.31 -7.75
C ALA A 50 3.19 -6.32 -8.44
N THR A 51 3.55 -5.86 -9.63
CA THR A 51 2.77 -4.92 -10.43
C THR A 51 1.70 -5.62 -11.25
N TYR A 52 1.79 -6.93 -11.48
CA TYR A 52 0.92 -7.65 -12.41
C TYR A 52 -0.56 -7.50 -12.04
N PRO A 53 -1.47 -7.48 -13.04
CA PRO A 53 -2.89 -7.34 -12.78
C PRO A 53 -3.47 -8.69 -12.35
N VAL A 54 -4.52 -8.62 -11.55
CA VAL A 54 -5.39 -9.77 -11.31
C VAL A 54 -6.39 -9.87 -12.46
N VAL A 55 -6.36 -10.98 -13.19
CA VAL A 55 -7.22 -11.22 -14.37
C VAL A 55 -8.25 -12.33 -14.16
N ASP A 56 -8.01 -13.24 -13.21
CA ASP A 56 -9.00 -14.20 -12.75
C ASP A 56 -9.82 -13.58 -11.61
N LEU A 57 -11.09 -13.30 -11.89
CA LEU A 57 -11.97 -12.58 -10.97
C LEU A 57 -12.43 -13.44 -9.79
N GLN A 58 -12.10 -14.74 -9.78
CA GLN A 58 -12.36 -15.65 -8.66
C GLN A 58 -11.09 -15.91 -7.82
N ASP A 59 -9.92 -15.43 -8.26
CA ASP A 59 -8.67 -15.61 -7.52
C ASP A 59 -8.68 -14.82 -6.21
N ASN A 60 -8.07 -15.38 -5.17
CA ASN A 60 -7.93 -14.72 -3.87
C ASN A 60 -7.13 -13.41 -3.94
N ALA A 61 -6.28 -13.23 -4.95
CA ALA A 61 -5.61 -11.97 -5.23
C ALA A 61 -6.59 -10.82 -5.52
N MET A 62 -7.84 -11.10 -5.91
CA MET A 62 -8.87 -10.05 -6.04
C MET A 62 -9.16 -9.31 -4.73
N VAL A 63 -8.89 -9.94 -3.58
CA VAL A 63 -9.14 -9.36 -2.25
C VAL A 63 -8.22 -8.16 -2.02
N CYS A 64 -6.91 -8.37 -2.09
CA CYS A 64 -5.92 -7.39 -1.66
C CYS A 64 -4.63 -7.40 -2.52
N GLY A 65 -4.67 -7.97 -3.72
CA GLY A 65 -3.51 -8.21 -4.57
C GLY A 65 -2.79 -9.51 -4.23
N PHE A 66 -1.73 -9.84 -4.98
CA PHE A 66 -0.87 -10.98 -4.69
C PHE A 66 -0.27 -10.89 -3.28
N ASP A 67 -0.25 -12.01 -2.55
CA ASP A 67 0.08 -12.11 -1.12
C ASP A 67 -0.81 -11.28 -0.17
N GLY A 68 -1.80 -10.54 -0.69
CA GLY A 68 -2.56 -9.55 0.07
C GLY A 68 -3.55 -10.12 1.09
N THR A 69 -3.84 -11.42 1.03
CA THR A 69 -4.60 -12.11 2.09
C THR A 69 -3.74 -12.42 3.32
N THR A 70 -2.41 -12.27 3.23
CA THR A 70 -1.50 -12.34 4.37
C THR A 70 -1.47 -10.97 5.06
N PRO A 71 -1.88 -10.87 6.33
CA PRO A 71 -1.86 -9.60 7.04
C PRO A 71 -0.43 -9.16 7.38
N VAL A 72 -0.26 -7.84 7.56
CA VAL A 72 1.01 -7.23 7.96
C VAL A 72 0.92 -6.68 9.38
N LYS A 73 2.07 -6.41 10.01
CA LYS A 73 2.11 -6.04 11.43
C LYS A 73 1.56 -4.65 11.72
N ARG A 74 1.75 -3.68 10.83
CA ARG A 74 1.42 -2.27 11.10
C ARG A 74 -0.03 -1.96 10.81
N VAL A 75 -0.62 -1.11 11.63
CA VAL A 75 -1.97 -0.54 11.43
C VAL A 75 -1.85 0.97 11.58
N CYS A 76 -2.38 1.71 10.60
CA CYS A 76 -2.28 3.17 10.59
C CYS A 76 -3.51 3.77 11.28
N SER A 77 -3.29 4.67 12.24
CA SER A 77 -4.39 5.38 12.88
C SER A 77 -4.93 6.47 11.96
N VAL A 78 -6.24 6.48 11.76
CA VAL A 78 -6.93 7.39 10.85
C VAL A 78 -8.02 8.11 11.64
N PRO A 79 -7.96 9.44 11.80
CA PRO A 79 -9.05 10.20 12.41
C PRO A 79 -10.34 10.09 11.62
N LYS A 80 -11.50 10.21 12.29
CA LYS A 80 -12.79 10.30 11.59
C LYS A 80 -12.82 11.41 10.53
N ALA A 81 -13.60 11.19 9.48
CA ALA A 81 -13.74 12.11 8.34
C ALA A 81 -12.42 12.51 7.66
N SER A 82 -11.35 11.70 7.80
CA SER A 82 -10.10 11.93 7.10
C SER A 82 -10.23 11.69 5.60
N GLN A 83 -9.36 12.35 4.84
CA GLN A 83 -9.06 11.99 3.47
C GLN A 83 -7.97 10.91 3.45
N LEU A 84 -8.23 9.82 2.73
CA LEU A 84 -7.23 8.82 2.40
C LEU A 84 -6.71 9.04 0.99
N GLY A 85 -5.40 8.93 0.80
CA GLY A 85 -4.76 8.88 -0.50
C GLY A 85 -4.13 7.52 -0.76
N PHE A 86 -4.34 6.94 -1.94
CA PHE A 86 -3.80 5.66 -2.36
C PHE A 86 -2.84 5.89 -3.53
N GLU A 87 -1.53 5.79 -3.29
CA GLU A 87 -0.52 6.03 -4.32
C GLU A 87 -0.19 4.78 -5.12
N TYR A 88 -0.41 4.86 -6.42
CA TYR A 88 -0.08 3.85 -7.41
C TYR A 88 1.27 4.18 -8.07
N ARG A 89 2.16 3.20 -8.16
CA ARG A 89 3.50 3.33 -8.79
C ARG A 89 3.71 2.25 -9.84
N LEU A 90 4.32 2.63 -10.97
CA LEU A 90 4.85 1.68 -11.97
C LEU A 90 6.11 0.97 -11.45
N PHE A 91 6.94 1.70 -10.70
CA PHE A 91 8.16 1.18 -10.07
C PHE A 91 7.95 1.24 -8.56
N PRO A 92 7.53 0.14 -7.92
CA PRO A 92 7.10 0.19 -6.53
C PRO A 92 8.18 0.64 -5.54
N ASP A 93 9.45 0.35 -5.84
CA ASP A 93 10.61 0.78 -5.06
C ASP A 93 10.97 2.26 -5.22
N GLY A 94 10.27 2.97 -6.12
CA GLY A 94 10.52 4.37 -6.45
C GLY A 94 11.90 4.58 -7.10
N SER A 95 12.40 3.59 -7.82
CA SER A 95 13.62 3.70 -8.64
C SER A 95 13.43 4.56 -9.89
N SER A 96 12.19 4.69 -10.36
CA SER A 96 11.80 5.55 -11.47
C SER A 96 10.39 6.11 -11.23
N ALA A 97 10.10 7.25 -11.86
CA ALA A 97 8.78 7.87 -11.78
C ALA A 97 7.75 7.13 -12.64
N GLY A 98 6.47 7.31 -12.31
CA GLY A 98 5.34 6.75 -13.05
C GLY A 98 4.35 6.05 -12.12
N SER A 99 3.07 6.06 -12.50
CA SER A 99 1.98 5.55 -11.67
C SER A 99 1.20 4.43 -12.35
N VAL A 100 0.42 4.80 -13.35
CA VAL A 100 -0.40 3.91 -14.18
C VAL A 100 -0.10 4.27 -15.62
N GLU A 101 -0.02 3.28 -16.51
CA GLU A 101 0.24 3.56 -17.91
C GLU A 101 -1.01 4.20 -18.57
N PRO A 102 -0.89 5.28 -19.37
CA PRO A 102 -2.05 6.03 -19.87
C PRO A 102 -3.08 5.26 -20.71
N SER A 103 -2.72 4.12 -21.31
CA SER A 103 -3.67 3.25 -22.02
C SER A 103 -4.57 2.45 -21.07
N HIS A 104 -4.21 2.33 -19.78
CA HIS A 104 -4.97 1.61 -18.74
C HIS A 104 -6.16 2.42 -18.24
N LYS A 105 -7.05 2.76 -19.19
CA LYS A 105 -8.27 3.51 -18.96
C LYS A 105 -9.31 2.66 -18.25
N GLY A 106 -9.89 3.19 -17.19
CA GLY A 106 -11.04 2.58 -16.53
C GLY A 106 -11.36 3.19 -15.17
N PRO A 107 -12.34 2.62 -14.47
CA PRO A 107 -12.83 3.18 -13.21
C PRO A 107 -11.87 2.91 -12.06
N CYS A 108 -12.09 3.61 -10.94
CA CYS A 108 -11.56 3.20 -9.66
C CYS A 108 -12.68 3.08 -8.61
N SER A 109 -12.42 2.32 -7.56
CA SER A 109 -13.32 2.15 -6.42
C SER A 109 -12.51 1.96 -5.14
N VAL A 110 -13.07 2.38 -4.02
CA VAL A 110 -12.50 2.12 -2.69
C VAL A 110 -13.54 1.43 -1.84
N TYR A 111 -13.14 0.32 -1.24
CA TYR A 111 -13.96 -0.51 -0.36
C TYR A 111 -13.38 -0.50 1.04
N MET A 112 -14.24 -0.67 2.03
CA MET A 112 -13.85 -0.92 3.40
C MET A 112 -14.48 -2.24 3.87
N LYS A 113 -13.76 -2.94 4.74
CA LYS A 113 -14.26 -4.09 5.50
C LYS A 113 -13.86 -3.93 6.93
N ALA A 114 -14.85 -3.86 7.80
CA ALA A 114 -14.63 -3.82 9.22
C ALA A 114 -14.20 -5.22 9.71
N VAL A 115 -13.18 -5.28 10.55
CA VAL A 115 -12.58 -6.55 11.00
C VAL A 115 -12.28 -6.50 12.50
N PRO A 116 -12.22 -7.64 13.20
CA PRO A 116 -11.81 -7.66 14.60
C PRO A 116 -10.38 -7.12 14.79
N SER A 117 -9.47 -7.51 13.90
CA SER A 117 -8.07 -7.07 13.87
C SER A 117 -7.59 -6.90 12.44
N ALA A 118 -7.10 -5.71 12.09
CA ALA A 118 -6.60 -5.41 10.75
C ALA A 118 -5.27 -6.12 10.44
N SER A 119 -4.48 -6.46 11.48
CA SER A 119 -3.21 -7.18 11.37
C SER A 119 -3.34 -8.71 11.47
N GLU A 120 -4.56 -9.24 11.49
CA GLU A 120 -4.81 -10.69 11.54
C GLU A 120 -5.82 -11.16 10.50
N ALA A 121 -6.83 -10.36 10.16
CA ALA A 121 -7.87 -10.76 9.22
C ALA A 121 -7.34 -10.88 7.78
N SER A 122 -7.66 -11.98 7.07
CA SER A 122 -7.25 -12.12 5.66
C SER A 122 -7.97 -11.14 4.73
N GLY A 123 -9.22 -10.79 5.07
CA GLY A 123 -10.09 -9.92 4.27
C GLY A 123 -11.00 -10.69 3.32
N GLU A 124 -10.80 -11.99 3.12
CA GLU A 124 -11.62 -12.82 2.24
C GLU A 124 -13.09 -12.88 2.69
N GLY A 125 -13.99 -13.05 1.70
CA GLY A 125 -15.41 -13.27 1.91
C GLY A 125 -16.20 -11.99 2.21
N GLU A 126 -17.38 -12.16 2.79
CA GLU A 126 -18.38 -11.11 3.02
C GLU A 126 -17.87 -9.99 3.94
N GLY A 127 -18.50 -8.83 3.88
CA GLY A 127 -18.26 -7.69 4.79
C GLY A 127 -17.66 -6.47 4.10
N TRP A 128 -17.36 -6.55 2.81
CA TRP A 128 -16.89 -5.41 2.04
C TRP A 128 -18.05 -4.51 1.63
N PHE A 129 -17.89 -3.22 1.82
CA PHE A 129 -18.80 -2.20 1.31
C PHE A 129 -18.00 -1.13 0.59
N LYS A 130 -18.53 -0.67 -0.54
CA LYS A 130 -17.90 0.38 -1.32
C LYS A 130 -18.15 1.73 -0.65
N ILE A 131 -17.11 2.53 -0.42
CA ILE A 131 -17.26 3.89 0.15
C ILE A 131 -17.19 4.98 -0.91
N TRP A 132 -16.57 4.68 -2.06
CA TRP A 132 -16.37 5.63 -3.13
C TRP A 132 -16.13 4.89 -4.44
N ASP A 133 -16.59 5.47 -5.53
CA ASP A 133 -16.25 5.06 -6.89
C ASP A 133 -16.29 6.23 -7.88
N GLU A 134 -15.53 6.06 -8.95
CA GLU A 134 -15.59 6.95 -10.10
C GLU A 134 -15.32 6.18 -11.39
N GLY A 135 -16.19 6.37 -12.39
CA GLY A 135 -16.10 5.77 -13.71
C GLY A 135 -15.51 6.73 -14.74
N TYR A 136 -16.27 6.96 -15.81
CA TYR A 136 -15.96 7.95 -16.83
C TYR A 136 -16.69 9.27 -16.53
N ASP A 137 -15.92 10.34 -16.36
CA ASP A 137 -16.41 11.70 -16.23
C ASP A 137 -16.58 12.32 -17.64
N SER A 138 -17.82 12.37 -18.11
CA SER A 138 -18.14 12.93 -19.43
C SER A 138 -17.89 14.43 -19.55
N ASN A 139 -17.87 15.17 -18.43
CA ASN A 139 -17.62 16.61 -18.45
C ASN A 139 -16.12 16.90 -18.62
N ALA A 140 -15.27 16.11 -17.95
CA ALA A 140 -13.82 16.21 -18.08
C ALA A 140 -13.25 15.42 -19.27
N GLY A 141 -14.02 14.48 -19.82
CA GLY A 141 -13.57 13.55 -20.86
C GLY A 141 -12.56 12.52 -20.36
N LYS A 142 -12.61 12.17 -19.06
CA LYS A 142 -11.56 11.41 -18.35
C LYS A 142 -12.12 10.22 -17.61
N TRP A 143 -11.36 9.13 -17.59
CA TRP A 143 -11.55 8.05 -16.64
C TRP A 143 -10.95 8.39 -15.28
N CYS A 144 -11.37 7.69 -14.24
CA CYS A 144 -10.72 7.78 -12.94
C CYS A 144 -9.20 7.54 -13.04
N SER A 145 -8.76 6.53 -13.81
CA SER A 145 -7.32 6.27 -13.97
C SER A 145 -6.56 7.43 -14.62
N ASP A 146 -7.17 8.19 -15.55
CA ASP A 146 -6.58 9.41 -16.10
C ASP A 146 -6.36 10.45 -14.99
N LYS A 147 -7.33 10.62 -14.08
CA LYS A 147 -7.22 11.56 -12.94
C LYS A 147 -6.18 11.11 -11.91
N VAL A 148 -6.03 9.80 -11.69
CA VAL A 148 -4.96 9.23 -10.84
C VAL A 148 -3.60 9.56 -11.43
N ILE A 149 -3.40 9.41 -12.75
CA ILE A 149 -2.16 9.77 -13.43
C ILE A 149 -1.85 11.27 -13.26
N GLU A 150 -2.85 12.13 -13.49
CA GLU A 150 -2.70 13.59 -13.36
C GLU A 150 -2.42 14.03 -11.92
N ASN A 151 -2.88 13.28 -10.93
CA ASN A 151 -2.60 13.51 -9.51
C ASN A 151 -1.36 12.74 -9.02
N ASN A 152 -0.35 12.58 -9.89
CA ASN A 152 0.92 11.92 -9.58
C ASN A 152 0.77 10.50 -8.99
N GLY A 153 -0.23 9.76 -9.45
CA GLY A 153 -0.52 8.40 -9.00
C GLY A 153 -1.39 8.31 -7.76
N ILE A 154 -1.87 9.41 -7.18
CA ILE A 154 -2.62 9.38 -5.93
C ILE A 154 -4.12 9.41 -6.19
N LEU A 155 -4.82 8.37 -5.76
CA LEU A 155 -6.29 8.35 -5.68
C LEU A 155 -6.72 8.89 -4.32
N ASN A 156 -7.43 10.02 -4.26
CA ASN A 156 -7.89 10.62 -3.01
C ASN A 156 -9.39 10.36 -2.76
N VAL A 157 -9.72 9.87 -1.56
CA VAL A 157 -11.09 9.55 -1.15
C VAL A 157 -11.35 10.03 0.27
N ASN A 158 -12.47 10.70 0.50
CA ASN A 158 -12.90 11.09 1.85
C ASN A 158 -13.64 9.92 2.51
N LEU A 159 -13.30 9.62 3.76
CA LEU A 159 -14.05 8.63 4.53
C LEU A 159 -15.44 9.14 4.88
N PRO A 160 -16.49 8.29 4.82
CA PRO A 160 -17.80 8.67 5.33
C PRO A 160 -17.70 9.06 6.82
N PRO A 161 -18.25 10.22 7.21
CA PRO A 161 -17.98 10.82 8.51
C PRO A 161 -18.68 10.11 9.66
N ASP A 162 -19.68 9.27 9.37
CA ASP A 162 -20.54 8.56 10.33
C ASP A 162 -20.08 7.12 10.62
N LEU A 163 -18.99 6.66 9.98
CA LEU A 163 -18.49 5.30 10.19
C LEU A 163 -18.05 5.06 11.63
N ALA A 164 -18.49 3.91 12.17
CA ALA A 164 -18.08 3.44 13.48
C ALA A 164 -16.56 3.32 13.62
N GLY A 165 -16.03 3.65 14.80
CA GLY A 165 -14.61 3.48 15.09
C GLY A 165 -14.22 2.01 15.20
N GLY A 166 -13.01 1.66 14.74
CA GLY A 166 -12.51 0.29 14.82
C GLY A 166 -11.46 -0.06 13.76
N ASN A 167 -11.13 -1.35 13.70
CA ASN A 167 -10.21 -1.91 12.71
C ASN A 167 -10.90 -2.10 11.35
N TYR A 168 -10.26 -1.62 10.29
CA TYR A 168 -10.72 -1.78 8.92
C TYR A 168 -9.57 -2.22 8.01
N LEU A 169 -9.92 -3.06 7.03
CA LEU A 169 -9.18 -3.16 5.78
C LEU A 169 -9.78 -2.15 4.79
N VAL A 170 -8.92 -1.41 4.10
CA VAL A 170 -9.33 -0.45 3.06
C VAL A 170 -8.68 -0.88 1.75
N ARG A 171 -9.51 -1.23 0.78
CA ARG A 171 -9.10 -1.78 -0.51
C ARG A 171 -9.28 -0.73 -1.60
N SER A 172 -8.20 -0.35 -2.26
CA SER A 172 -8.28 0.41 -3.51
C SER A 172 -8.35 -0.56 -4.69
N GLU A 173 -9.15 -0.22 -5.68
CA GLU A 173 -9.37 -1.00 -6.89
C GLU A 173 -9.28 -0.05 -8.09
N LEU A 174 -8.35 -0.32 -8.99
CA LEU A 174 -8.30 0.28 -10.32
C LEU A 174 -8.54 -0.83 -11.33
N LEU A 175 -9.53 -0.67 -12.19
CA LEU A 175 -9.83 -1.61 -13.26
C LEU A 175 -9.39 -0.99 -14.59
N ALA A 176 -8.47 -1.64 -15.28
CA ALA A 176 -8.04 -1.26 -16.61
C ALA A 176 -8.79 -2.08 -17.67
N LEU A 177 -9.37 -1.38 -18.65
CA LEU A 177 -10.33 -1.93 -19.62
C LEU A 177 -9.76 -2.06 -21.04
N GLN A 178 -8.48 -1.80 -21.24
CA GLN A 178 -7.82 -1.78 -22.56
C GLN A 178 -7.83 -3.13 -23.28
N GLU A 179 -7.94 -4.22 -22.53
CA GLU A 179 -8.08 -5.60 -23.03
C GLU A 179 -9.42 -6.26 -22.63
N ALA A 180 -10.38 -5.47 -22.11
CA ALA A 180 -11.68 -5.98 -21.64
C ALA A 180 -12.59 -6.47 -22.78
N ASP A 181 -12.36 -6.04 -24.01
CA ASP A 181 -13.15 -6.41 -25.19
C ASP A 181 -12.56 -7.61 -25.98
N LYS A 182 -11.45 -8.18 -25.53
CA LYS A 182 -10.82 -9.33 -26.19
C LYS A 182 -11.65 -10.61 -26.08
N SER A 183 -11.20 -11.64 -26.81
CA SER A 183 -11.77 -12.99 -26.76
C SER A 183 -10.66 -14.02 -26.49
N PRO A 184 -10.52 -14.55 -25.25
CA PRO A 184 -11.38 -14.26 -24.09
C PRO A 184 -11.19 -12.83 -23.54
N PRO A 185 -12.20 -12.24 -22.87
CA PRO A 185 -12.08 -10.93 -22.22
C PRO A 185 -10.99 -10.94 -21.14
N GLN A 186 -10.18 -9.89 -21.07
CA GLN A 186 -9.09 -9.77 -20.09
C GLN A 186 -9.12 -8.41 -19.38
N PRO A 187 -10.17 -8.10 -18.58
CA PRO A 187 -10.11 -6.98 -17.66
C PRO A 187 -8.96 -7.16 -16.67
N GLN A 188 -8.28 -6.07 -16.33
CA GLN A 188 -7.10 -6.08 -15.47
C GLN A 188 -7.37 -5.31 -14.19
N PHE A 189 -7.37 -6.00 -13.05
CA PHE A 189 -7.57 -5.38 -11.75
C PHE A 189 -6.23 -5.13 -11.04
N TYR A 190 -6.01 -3.88 -10.63
CA TYR A 190 -4.90 -3.47 -9.76
C TYR A 190 -5.48 -3.10 -8.40
N VAL A 191 -5.33 -4.05 -7.47
CA VAL A 191 -5.98 -4.03 -6.17
C VAL A 191 -4.97 -4.13 -5.06
N GLY A 192 -5.24 -3.49 -3.93
CA GLY A 192 -4.36 -3.54 -2.77
C GLY A 192 -5.09 -3.09 -1.50
N CYS A 193 -4.62 -3.56 -0.35
CA CYS A 193 -5.24 -3.25 0.94
C CYS A 193 -4.31 -2.52 1.90
N ALA A 194 -4.85 -1.48 2.51
CA ALA A 194 -4.31 -0.84 3.69
C ALA A 194 -5.01 -1.34 4.96
N GLN A 195 -4.28 -1.35 6.07
CA GLN A 195 -4.75 -1.71 7.41
C GLN A 195 -4.86 -0.44 8.23
N ILE A 196 -6.08 -0.10 8.66
CA ILE A 196 -6.30 1.11 9.44
C ILE A 196 -7.07 0.84 10.73
N PHE A 197 -6.83 1.71 11.70
CA PHE A 197 -7.69 1.90 12.85
C PHE A 197 -8.39 3.25 12.70
N LEU A 198 -9.70 3.25 12.52
CA LEU A 198 -10.51 4.45 12.44
C LEU A 198 -10.82 4.98 13.85
N ASP A 199 -10.22 6.10 14.22
CA ASP A 199 -10.48 6.82 15.46
C ASP A 199 -11.75 7.66 15.30
N SER A 200 -12.88 7.03 15.62
CA SER A 200 -14.23 7.60 15.48
C SER A 200 -15.10 7.21 16.67
N ASP A 201 -15.91 8.15 17.13
CA ASP A 201 -16.93 7.97 18.15
C ASP A 201 -18.31 7.67 17.58
N GLU A 202 -18.44 7.57 16.25
CA GLU A 202 -19.69 7.28 15.55
C GLU A 202 -20.08 5.79 15.63
N ARG A 203 -21.28 5.45 15.14
CA ARG A 203 -21.88 4.12 15.30
C ARG A 203 -22.56 3.60 14.03
N SER A 204 -22.26 4.16 12.87
CA SER A 204 -22.91 3.71 11.63
C SER A 204 -22.06 2.70 10.86
N GLY A 205 -22.73 1.73 10.25
CA GLY A 205 -22.16 0.73 9.35
C GLY A 205 -22.91 0.69 8.01
N PRO A 206 -22.42 -0.09 7.02
CA PRO A 206 -23.10 -0.24 5.74
C PRO A 206 -24.47 -0.89 5.93
N LYS A 207 -25.39 -0.62 5.00
CA LYS A 207 -26.65 -1.35 4.93
C LYS A 207 -26.38 -2.79 4.45
N PRO A 208 -27.05 -3.83 4.99
CA PRO A 208 -26.79 -5.21 4.62
C PRO A 208 -26.81 -5.47 3.11
N GLU A 209 -27.74 -4.83 2.39
CA GLU A 209 -27.88 -4.95 0.93
C GLU A 209 -26.74 -4.31 0.11
N SER A 210 -25.88 -3.50 0.74
CA SER A 210 -24.71 -2.87 0.12
C SER A 210 -23.39 -3.59 0.42
N VAL A 211 -23.46 -4.69 1.18
CA VAL A 211 -22.31 -5.52 1.53
C VAL A 211 -22.14 -6.65 0.52
N VAL A 212 -20.89 -6.93 0.15
CA VAL A 212 -20.53 -7.98 -0.80
C VAL A 212 -19.36 -8.83 -0.29
N SER A 213 -19.16 -9.98 -0.93
CA SER A 213 -17.96 -10.79 -0.80
C SER A 213 -16.91 -10.39 -1.81
N ILE A 214 -15.64 -10.38 -1.40
CA ILE A 214 -14.50 -10.30 -2.32
C ILE A 214 -13.60 -11.52 -2.02
N PRO A 215 -13.27 -12.37 -3.02
CA PRO A 215 -13.77 -12.34 -4.40
C PRO A 215 -15.29 -12.60 -4.51
N GLY A 216 -15.87 -12.27 -5.66
CA GLY A 216 -17.29 -12.49 -5.97
C GLY A 216 -18.15 -11.24 -6.20
N HIS A 217 -17.63 -10.03 -5.92
CA HIS A 217 -18.33 -8.77 -6.14
C HIS A 217 -18.51 -8.39 -7.61
N VAL A 218 -17.76 -9.04 -8.49
CA VAL A 218 -17.82 -8.90 -9.95
C VAL A 218 -17.73 -10.27 -10.62
N GLN A 219 -18.32 -10.39 -11.80
CA GLN A 219 -18.25 -11.57 -12.65
C GLN A 219 -17.71 -11.19 -14.02
N ILE A 220 -16.98 -12.11 -14.66
CA ILE A 220 -16.41 -11.85 -15.98
C ILE A 220 -17.47 -11.53 -17.03
N SER A 221 -18.73 -11.94 -16.84
CA SER A 221 -19.87 -11.63 -17.70
C SER A 221 -20.45 -10.23 -17.51
N ASP A 222 -20.04 -9.51 -16.46
CA ASP A 222 -20.62 -8.20 -16.14
C ASP A 222 -20.28 -7.18 -17.23
N PRO A 223 -21.26 -6.36 -17.68
CA PRO A 223 -21.01 -5.33 -18.67
C PRO A 223 -19.94 -4.31 -18.25
N SER A 224 -19.77 -4.09 -16.94
CA SER A 224 -18.80 -3.17 -16.35
C SER A 224 -17.34 -3.61 -16.55
N VAL A 225 -17.09 -4.93 -16.63
CA VAL A 225 -15.75 -5.50 -16.81
C VAL A 225 -15.49 -6.01 -18.24
N ARG A 226 -16.52 -6.04 -19.10
CA ARG A 226 -16.43 -6.32 -20.55
C ARG A 226 -16.57 -5.06 -21.42
N PHE A 227 -16.41 -3.89 -20.82
CA PHE A 227 -16.69 -2.63 -21.48
C PHE A 227 -15.65 -2.35 -22.57
N ASN A 228 -16.09 -2.17 -23.82
CA ASN A 228 -15.21 -1.80 -24.92
C ASN A 228 -14.98 -0.28 -24.93
N ILE A 229 -13.79 0.15 -24.48
CA ILE A 229 -13.42 1.57 -24.43
C ILE A 229 -13.19 2.19 -25.82
N TYR A 230 -12.95 1.38 -26.85
CA TYR A 230 -12.73 1.81 -28.24
C TYR A 230 -14.04 1.99 -29.02
N MET A 231 -15.11 1.32 -28.58
CA MET A 231 -16.47 1.45 -29.09
C MET A 231 -17.47 1.58 -27.92
N PRO A 232 -17.39 2.65 -27.13
CA PRO A 232 -18.10 2.74 -25.85
C PRO A 232 -19.61 2.86 -26.04
N LYS A 233 -20.36 2.16 -25.17
CA LYS A 233 -21.82 2.31 -25.04
C LYS A 233 -22.13 2.98 -23.70
N TRP A 234 -22.52 4.24 -23.76
CA TRP A 234 -22.78 5.05 -22.56
C TRP A 234 -24.22 4.86 -22.03
N PRO A 235 -24.45 5.04 -20.71
CA PRO A 235 -23.46 5.34 -19.68
C PRO A 235 -22.64 4.11 -19.27
N TYR A 236 -21.41 4.32 -18.77
CA TYR A 236 -20.62 3.26 -18.14
C TYR A 236 -21.28 2.84 -16.83
N SER A 237 -21.43 1.54 -16.61
CA SER A 237 -21.97 0.99 -15.36
C SER A 237 -20.82 0.63 -14.43
N MET A 238 -20.84 1.14 -13.19
CA MET A 238 -19.81 0.82 -12.20
C MET A 238 -19.86 -0.66 -11.79
N PRO A 239 -18.70 -1.32 -11.60
CA PRO A 239 -18.63 -2.68 -11.05
C PRO A 239 -18.96 -2.69 -9.55
N GLY A 240 -19.50 -3.81 -9.05
CA GLY A 240 -19.78 -4.00 -7.63
C GLY A 240 -21.01 -3.26 -7.09
N PRO A 241 -21.18 -3.20 -5.76
CA PRO A 241 -22.34 -2.59 -5.11
C PRO A 241 -22.34 -1.06 -5.28
N VAL A 242 -23.46 -0.43 -4.95
CA VAL A 242 -23.53 1.03 -4.85
C VAL A 242 -22.66 1.55 -3.71
N SER A 243 -22.08 2.73 -3.90
CA SER A 243 -21.31 3.42 -2.86
C SER A 243 -22.16 3.74 -1.62
N TYR A 244 -21.55 3.62 -0.46
CA TYR A 244 -22.09 3.95 0.86
C TYR A 244 -22.69 5.35 0.89
N LYS A 245 -23.94 5.46 1.37
CA LYS A 245 -24.66 6.74 1.51
C LYS A 245 -25.48 6.75 2.80
N GLY A 246 -24.85 7.21 3.88
CA GLY A 246 -25.44 7.25 5.21
C GLY A 246 -25.64 5.85 5.77
N GLY A 247 -24.94 5.53 6.84
CA GLY A 247 -25.03 4.21 7.43
C GLY A 247 -26.28 4.01 8.28
N ILE A 248 -26.43 2.77 8.72
CA ILE A 248 -27.40 2.40 9.76
C ILE A 248 -26.65 2.13 11.07
N PRO A 249 -27.31 2.29 12.23
CA PRO A 249 -26.71 1.90 13.50
C PRO A 249 -26.17 0.47 13.43
N THR A 250 -24.90 0.29 13.78
CA THR A 250 -24.25 -1.02 13.84
C THR A 250 -23.91 -1.39 15.28
N ALA A 251 -24.04 -2.68 15.59
CA ALA A 251 -23.61 -3.25 16.86
C ALA A 251 -22.09 -3.53 16.89
N GLN A 252 -21.37 -3.12 15.84
CA GLN A 252 -19.92 -3.22 15.78
C GLN A 252 -19.31 -2.61 17.04
N SER A 253 -18.59 -3.43 17.80
CA SER A 253 -17.94 -3.00 19.03
C SER A 253 -16.98 -1.89 18.69
N ILE A 254 -17.13 -0.73 19.34
CA ILE A 254 -16.12 0.31 19.39
C ILE A 254 -14.87 -0.39 19.90
N ALA A 255 -13.89 -0.62 19.05
CA ALA A 255 -12.59 -1.02 19.57
C ALA A 255 -12.11 0.13 20.47
N SER A 256 -11.61 -0.19 21.66
CA SER A 256 -11.30 0.84 22.66
C SER A 256 -10.38 1.91 22.06
N LYS A 257 -10.50 3.15 22.53
CA LYS A 257 -9.65 4.27 22.11
C LYS A 257 -8.14 3.99 22.32
N ASP A 258 -7.81 2.95 23.09
CA ASP A 258 -6.47 2.48 23.40
C ASP A 258 -6.03 1.37 22.42
N HIS A 259 -6.19 1.63 21.11
CA HIS A 259 -5.73 0.70 20.10
C HIS A 259 -4.19 0.68 20.04
N ILE A 260 -3.62 -0.37 20.62
CA ILE A 260 -2.16 -0.62 20.62
C ILE A 260 -1.68 -1.49 19.46
N GLN A 261 -2.59 -2.20 18.77
CA GLN A 261 -2.22 -3.18 17.76
C GLN A 261 -1.63 -2.50 16.52
N GLY A 262 -0.45 -2.94 16.09
CA GLY A 262 0.21 -2.39 14.90
C GLY A 262 0.75 -0.97 15.01
N LEU A 263 0.70 -0.34 16.20
CA LEU A 263 1.48 0.86 16.50
C LEU A 263 2.97 0.56 16.53
N LEU A 264 3.79 1.59 16.27
CA LEU A 264 5.23 1.46 16.41
C LEU A 264 5.62 1.35 17.89
N PRO A 265 6.52 0.42 18.25
CA PRO A 265 7.06 0.38 19.60
C PRO A 265 7.78 1.68 19.97
N ALA A 266 7.87 1.94 21.28
CA ALA A 266 8.71 3.01 21.81
C ALA A 266 10.16 2.86 21.31
N LYS A 267 10.88 3.99 21.19
CA LYS A 267 12.25 4.06 20.66
C LYS A 267 12.42 3.56 19.21
N THR A 268 11.35 3.45 18.41
CA THR A 268 11.50 3.17 16.98
C THR A 268 12.25 4.33 16.29
N VAL A 269 13.29 4.00 15.53
CA VAL A 269 14.10 4.98 14.80
C VAL A 269 14.06 4.78 13.28
N ALA A 270 13.66 3.60 12.79
CA ALA A 270 13.55 3.32 11.37
C ALA A 270 12.35 2.42 11.06
N VAL A 271 11.81 2.53 9.84
CA VAL A 271 10.82 1.62 9.27
C VAL A 271 11.19 1.27 7.83
N ASN A 272 10.78 0.08 7.39
CA ASN A 272 10.81 -0.34 5.99
C ASN A 272 9.54 -1.17 5.73
N GLY A 273 8.54 -0.59 5.08
CA GLY A 273 7.22 -1.21 5.01
C GLY A 273 6.65 -1.47 6.40
N ASN A 274 6.43 -2.74 6.71
CA ASN A 274 5.84 -3.16 7.98
C ASN A 274 6.87 -3.62 9.03
N TRP A 275 8.17 -3.52 8.72
CA TRP A 275 9.26 -3.73 9.66
C TRP A 275 9.65 -2.41 10.35
N TRP A 276 10.18 -2.49 11.58
CA TRP A 276 10.74 -1.37 12.32
C TRP A 276 12.06 -1.76 13.00
N GLY A 277 12.96 -0.78 13.11
CA GLY A 277 14.20 -0.86 13.87
C GLY A 277 14.13 0.04 15.10
N THR A 278 14.57 -0.47 16.25
CA THR A 278 14.60 0.27 17.51
C THR A 278 15.97 0.85 17.80
N GLU A 279 16.01 1.92 18.59
CA GLU A 279 17.25 2.46 19.12
C GLU A 279 18.02 1.39 19.91
N GLN A 280 19.35 1.45 19.83
CA GLN A 280 20.24 0.55 20.55
C GLN A 280 20.51 1.07 21.96
N GLU A 281 20.80 0.17 22.88
CA GLU A 281 21.16 0.56 24.24
C GLU A 281 22.43 1.39 24.27
N SER A 282 22.52 2.31 25.24
CA SER A 282 23.72 3.14 25.41
C SER A 282 24.89 2.31 25.91
N TYR A 283 26.08 2.66 25.46
CA TYR A 283 27.30 1.95 25.81
C TYR A 283 28.48 2.92 25.93
N ASP A 284 29.37 2.60 26.86
CA ASP A 284 30.62 3.29 27.18
C ASP A 284 31.81 2.31 27.31
N SER A 285 31.59 1.03 26.97
CA SER A 285 32.56 -0.06 27.10
C SER A 285 32.65 -0.88 25.82
N GLU A 286 33.79 -1.56 25.62
CA GLU A 286 34.02 -2.41 24.45
C GLU A 286 32.95 -3.49 24.29
N GLY A 287 32.64 -4.21 25.37
CA GLY A 287 31.59 -5.23 25.36
C GLY A 287 30.21 -4.65 25.05
N GLY A 288 29.87 -3.49 25.61
CA GLY A 288 28.62 -2.79 25.31
C GLY A 288 28.51 -2.39 23.84
N CYS A 289 29.60 -1.86 23.26
CA CYS A 289 29.67 -1.48 21.85
C CYS A 289 29.41 -2.66 20.91
N TRP A 290 30.10 -3.78 21.13
CA TRP A 290 29.94 -4.99 20.30
C TRP A 290 28.57 -5.63 20.47
N ASN A 291 28.01 -5.65 21.68
CA ASN A 291 26.65 -6.13 21.92
C ASN A 291 25.60 -5.28 21.19
N ALA A 292 25.68 -3.94 21.30
CA ALA A 292 24.79 -3.03 20.59
C ALA A 292 24.94 -3.15 19.07
N SER A 293 26.18 -3.28 18.56
CA SER A 293 26.42 -3.51 17.12
C SER A 293 25.79 -4.82 16.64
N SER A 294 25.98 -5.92 17.37
CA SER A 294 25.41 -7.23 17.05
C SER A 294 23.89 -7.19 17.02
N ASN A 295 23.27 -6.59 18.05
CA ASN A 295 21.82 -6.42 18.12
C ASN A 295 21.26 -5.59 16.95
N CYS A 296 21.95 -4.53 16.54
CA CYS A 296 21.57 -3.73 15.39
C CYS A 296 21.55 -4.57 14.09
N TYR A 297 22.60 -5.36 13.84
CA TYR A 297 22.67 -6.22 12.66
C TYR A 297 21.67 -7.39 12.69
N ASN A 298 21.32 -7.91 13.88
CA ASN A 298 20.25 -8.90 14.02
C ASN A 298 18.90 -8.34 13.57
N GLN A 299 18.57 -7.10 13.98
CA GLN A 299 17.35 -6.43 13.50
C GLN A 299 17.40 -6.16 11.99
N LEU A 300 18.57 -5.78 11.47
CA LEU A 300 18.76 -5.49 10.04
C LEU A 300 18.55 -6.73 9.17
N LYS A 301 18.96 -7.92 9.63
CA LYS A 301 18.70 -9.17 8.92
C LYS A 301 17.19 -9.34 8.68
N THR A 302 16.38 -9.16 9.73
CA THR A 302 14.92 -9.23 9.60
C THR A 302 14.36 -8.15 8.67
N CYS A 303 14.96 -6.96 8.62
CA CYS A 303 14.56 -5.91 7.68
C CYS A 303 14.69 -6.38 6.23
N TYR A 304 15.88 -6.87 5.86
CA TYR A 304 16.14 -7.32 4.50
C TYR A 304 15.35 -8.58 4.13
N ASP A 305 15.18 -9.52 5.07
CA ASP A 305 14.39 -10.74 4.85
C ASP A 305 12.89 -10.45 4.64
N SER A 306 12.40 -9.28 5.09
CA SER A 306 10.98 -8.88 5.00
C SER A 306 10.74 -7.72 4.02
N ALA A 307 11.75 -7.30 3.28
CA ALA A 307 11.62 -6.23 2.29
C ALA A 307 10.74 -6.69 1.12
N THR A 308 9.68 -5.94 0.87
CA THR A 308 8.69 -6.23 -0.17
C THR A 308 9.03 -5.54 -1.49
N ALA A 309 8.11 -5.57 -2.47
CA ALA A 309 8.28 -4.89 -3.75
C ALA A 309 8.60 -3.38 -3.66
N THR A 310 8.26 -2.70 -2.56
CA THR A 310 8.64 -1.30 -2.32
C THR A 310 10.12 -1.11 -1.96
N GLY A 311 10.89 -2.19 -1.90
CA GLY A 311 12.34 -2.17 -1.71
C GLY A 311 12.78 -2.01 -0.25
N SER A 312 14.05 -1.65 -0.10
CA SER A 312 14.80 -1.74 1.17
C SER A 312 15.45 -0.42 1.61
N LYS A 313 14.90 0.73 1.18
CA LYS A 313 15.44 2.06 1.51
C LYS A 313 15.55 2.27 3.03
N GLY A 314 14.56 1.84 3.79
CA GLY A 314 14.56 1.91 5.25
C GLY A 314 15.62 1.00 5.90
N CYS A 315 15.81 -0.20 5.35
CA CYS A 315 16.86 -1.12 5.80
C CYS A 315 18.25 -0.49 5.62
N LYS A 316 18.51 0.11 4.45
CA LYS A 316 19.79 0.79 4.15
C LYS A 316 20.05 1.96 5.09
N ALA A 317 19.01 2.72 5.45
CA ALA A 317 19.12 3.80 6.42
C ALA A 317 19.52 3.28 7.82
N TYR A 318 18.90 2.18 8.26
CA TYR A 318 19.23 1.55 9.53
C TYR A 318 20.61 0.88 9.53
N GLU A 319 20.99 0.26 8.42
CA GLU A 319 22.31 -0.34 8.20
C GLU A 319 23.44 0.68 8.39
N LYS A 320 23.26 1.90 7.90
CA LYS A 320 24.24 2.98 8.09
C LYS A 320 24.50 3.27 9.58
N LYS A 321 23.48 3.18 10.43
CA LYS A 321 23.63 3.32 11.88
C LYS A 321 24.41 2.14 12.45
N CYS A 322 24.07 0.90 12.06
CA CYS A 322 24.80 -0.29 12.51
C CYS A 322 26.28 -0.25 12.09
N ALA A 323 26.57 0.15 10.85
CA ALA A 323 27.92 0.27 10.30
C ALA A 323 28.74 1.35 11.02
N THR A 324 28.13 2.50 11.32
CA THR A 324 28.79 3.60 12.06
C THR A 324 29.20 3.13 13.46
N MET A 325 28.31 2.44 14.16
CA MET A 325 28.59 1.87 15.48
C MET A 325 29.69 0.80 15.42
N GLN A 326 29.62 -0.14 14.46
CA GLN A 326 30.64 -1.16 14.28
C GLN A 326 32.03 -0.56 14.00
N SER A 327 32.09 0.48 13.16
CA SER A 327 33.32 1.22 12.89
C SER A 327 33.86 1.91 14.15
N GLY A 328 32.97 2.43 15.01
CA GLY A 328 33.32 2.96 16.32
C GLY A 328 33.99 1.90 17.20
N CYS A 329 33.37 0.73 17.35
CA CYS A 329 33.94 -0.36 18.14
C CYS A 329 35.32 -0.80 17.63
N ARG A 330 35.50 -0.93 16.31
CA ARG A 330 36.79 -1.30 15.68
C ARG A 330 37.90 -0.29 15.91
N SER A 331 37.57 0.98 16.12
CA SER A 331 38.53 2.07 16.31
C SER A 331 38.79 2.40 17.79
N GLY A 332 38.23 1.63 18.72
CA GLY A 332 38.34 1.88 20.16
C GLY A 332 37.42 3.00 20.66
N ASN A 333 36.48 3.49 19.85
CA ASN A 333 35.44 4.41 20.30
C ASN A 333 34.24 3.63 20.83
N TYR A 334 34.19 3.49 22.15
CA TYR A 334 33.15 2.74 22.84
C TYR A 334 32.04 3.61 23.42
N ASN A 335 31.88 4.87 22.97
CA ASN A 335 30.78 5.72 23.40
C ASN A 335 29.68 5.77 22.31
N GLY A 336 28.46 5.37 22.66
CA GLY A 336 27.32 5.44 21.73
C GLY A 336 25.97 5.03 22.32
N PRO A 337 24.94 4.77 21.49
CA PRO A 337 24.99 4.65 20.03
C PRO A 337 25.12 6.00 19.29
N PRO A 338 25.65 6.02 18.06
CA PRO A 338 25.68 7.22 17.24
C PRO A 338 24.25 7.70 16.94
N ASN A 339 24.06 9.03 16.89
CA ASN A 339 22.77 9.65 16.55
C ASN A 339 21.62 9.15 17.45
N LYS A 340 21.89 8.96 18.74
CA LYS A 340 20.91 8.44 19.72
C LYS A 340 19.61 9.25 19.67
N GLY A 341 18.49 8.55 19.48
CA GLY A 341 17.14 9.15 19.43
C GLY A 341 16.78 9.85 18.12
N GLN A 342 17.68 9.86 17.12
CA GLN A 342 17.34 10.43 15.82
C GLN A 342 16.46 9.48 15.01
N ILE A 343 15.39 10.04 14.43
CA ILE A 343 14.54 9.34 13.46
C ILE A 343 15.25 9.26 12.11
N LEU A 344 15.43 8.06 11.59
CA LEU A 344 16.20 7.75 10.38
C LEU A 344 15.34 7.64 9.12
N THR A 345 14.03 7.44 9.24
CA THR A 345 13.11 7.23 8.11
C THR A 345 11.78 7.95 8.35
N GLU A 346 11.19 8.52 7.29
CA GLU A 346 10.00 9.38 7.37
C GLU A 346 8.75 8.69 7.95
N GLY A 347 8.52 7.40 7.64
CA GLY A 347 7.32 6.67 8.09
C GLY A 347 7.19 6.51 9.62
N VAL A 348 8.26 6.76 10.38
CA VAL A 348 8.19 6.83 11.86
C VAL A 348 7.38 8.05 12.31
N ARG A 349 7.46 9.18 11.58
CA ARG A 349 6.76 10.43 11.90
C ARG A 349 5.32 10.48 11.39
N GLY A 350 4.90 9.58 10.50
CA GLY A 350 3.51 9.51 10.04
C GLY A 350 2.54 8.95 11.09
N ASN A 351 3.07 8.30 12.13
CA ASN A 351 2.32 7.50 13.11
C ASN A 351 2.46 8.01 14.55
N ILE A 352 2.41 9.34 14.77
CA ILE A 352 2.62 9.99 16.09
C ILE A 352 1.42 9.79 17.03
N LYS A 353 0.99 8.54 17.19
CA LYS A 353 0.63 7.99 18.49
C LYS A 353 1.67 6.88 18.78
N SER A 354 2.92 7.25 19.07
CA SER A 354 3.87 6.28 19.64
C SER A 354 3.40 5.90 21.04
N LEU A 355 3.74 4.71 21.55
CA LEU A 355 3.32 4.26 22.89
C LEU A 355 3.57 5.32 23.99
N ASP A 356 4.70 6.04 23.92
CA ASP A 356 5.03 7.12 24.87
C ASP A 356 3.99 8.27 24.88
N SER A 357 3.39 8.58 23.73
CA SER A 357 2.35 9.62 23.62
C SER A 357 0.97 9.13 24.13
N LEU A 358 0.74 7.82 24.15
CA LEU A 358 -0.46 7.22 24.74
C LEU A 358 -0.34 7.15 26.27
N GLU A 359 0.82 6.74 26.79
CA GLU A 359 1.07 6.68 28.24
C GLU A 359 0.89 8.05 28.92
N SER A 360 1.32 9.15 28.27
CA SER A 360 1.12 10.51 28.80
C SER A 360 -0.32 11.04 28.71
N SER A 361 -1.19 10.39 27.93
CA SER A 361 -2.62 10.72 27.84
C SER A 361 -3.49 9.87 28.78
N MET A 362 -2.90 8.82 29.38
CA MET A 362 -3.53 7.95 30.37
C MET A 362 -3.11 8.29 31.82
N SER A 363 -2.20 9.25 32.00
CA SER A 363 -1.82 9.88 33.27
C SER A 363 -2.48 11.23 33.42
#